data_AF-A0A1R2AYA9-F1
#
_entry.id   AF-A0A1R2AYA9-F1
#
_cell.length_a   1.000
_cell.length_b   1.000
_cell.length_c   1.000
_cell.angle_alpha   90.00
_cell.angle_beta   90.00
_cell.angle_gamma   90.00
#
_symmetry.space_group_name_H-M   'P 1'
#
loop_
_entity.id
_entity.type
_entity.pdbx_description
1 polymer ?
#
loop_
_entity_poly.entity_id
_entity_poly.type
_entity_poly.pdbx_seq_one_letter_code
_entity_poly.pdbx_strand_id
1 'polypeptide(L)'
;MNPTSTDLTPILTDLYCKLKNLINDSFPSKFIYEDQLKSLQQDLSAQHHENSSLLNENLDLKAQLKTLKNYSSEEKTQKESLIAENLAFQNELCEMHSTIWVKEKALKDTIIDQEKKILDLTKNSISQQGKIKELEKIIEMLTREKKTYETTIKSYENQHNTYKKKLSELEKTLETNEEMSIILTKIQEIIESLGLHGSVVDIGAEQISPKRIREEQRVKTQTIDERFLECLKTYGLDNEFERLGDELYAYSNKKVSISVKNDCLVCRVGGGYMSIDEFLKGIQSKQQENEDKCPIPLSSPSKSPRNSAMRLSQDNAILKENLNTPSPKRLRIPGNAGSCKNVVMKMSTPVTKVPKILYK
;
A
#
# COMPACT_ATOMS: atom_id res chain seq x y z
N MET A 1 -146.05 -60.78 -71.88
CA MET A 1 -145.10 -61.29 -72.90
C MET A 1 -143.74 -60.66 -72.62
N ASN A 2 -142.72 -61.47 -72.36
CA ASN A 2 -141.33 -61.00 -72.21
C ASN A 2 -140.91 -60.18 -73.45
N PRO A 3 -140.18 -59.08 -73.22
CA PRO A 3 -138.84 -59.02 -73.80
C PRO A 3 -137.83 -58.63 -72.72
N THR A 4 -137.01 -59.60 -72.37
CA THR A 4 -135.57 -59.47 -72.12
C THR A 4 -135.07 -58.05 -71.89
N SER A 5 -135.06 -57.68 -70.60
CA SER A 5 -134.14 -56.71 -69.99
C SER A 5 -132.74 -57.00 -70.50
N THR A 6 -132.34 -56.30 -71.57
CA THR A 6 -130.97 -56.34 -72.06
C THR A 6 -130.23 -55.39 -71.15
N ASP A 7 -129.65 -55.97 -70.10
CA ASP A 7 -128.75 -55.32 -69.18
C ASP A 7 -127.72 -54.54 -70.02
N LEU A 8 -127.87 -53.21 -70.09
CA LEU A 8 -127.02 -52.29 -70.87
C LEU A 8 -125.76 -51.90 -70.10
N THR A 9 -125.68 -52.34 -68.84
CA THR A 9 -124.53 -52.26 -67.93
C THR A 9 -123.25 -52.82 -68.55
N PRO A 10 -123.21 -53.97 -69.26
CA PRO A 10 -122.00 -54.45 -69.92
C PRO A 10 -121.53 -53.49 -71.02
N ILE A 11 -122.45 -52.89 -71.77
CA ILE A 11 -122.13 -51.99 -72.89
C ILE A 11 -121.64 -50.64 -72.38
N LEU A 12 -122.31 -50.05 -71.39
CA LEU A 12 -121.85 -48.82 -70.74
C LEU A 12 -120.52 -49.01 -70.01
N THR A 13 -120.30 -50.19 -69.39
CA THR A 13 -119.02 -50.53 -68.76
C THR A 13 -117.92 -50.71 -69.81
N ASP A 14 -118.21 -51.34 -70.95
CA ASP A 14 -117.26 -51.48 -72.06
C ASP A 14 -116.91 -50.12 -72.70
N LEU A 15 -117.90 -49.26 -72.92
CA LEU A 15 -117.68 -47.92 -73.48
C LEU A 15 -116.91 -47.01 -72.52
N TYR A 16 -117.21 -47.08 -71.21
CA TYR A 16 -116.45 -46.37 -70.18
C TYR A 16 -115.01 -46.91 -70.08
N CYS A 17 -114.82 -48.23 -70.14
CA CYS A 17 -113.49 -48.84 -70.19
C CYS A 17 -112.73 -48.40 -71.44
N LYS A 18 -113.36 -48.38 -72.62
CA LYS A 18 -112.75 -47.91 -73.87
C LYS A 18 -112.40 -46.43 -73.83
N LEU A 19 -113.28 -45.57 -73.31
CA LEU A 19 -113.00 -44.13 -73.19
C LEU A 19 -111.89 -43.84 -72.16
N LYS A 20 -111.89 -44.56 -71.03
CA LYS A 20 -110.85 -44.49 -70.00
C LYS A 20 -109.50 -44.97 -70.53
N ASN A 21 -109.50 -46.06 -71.29
CA ASN A 21 -108.31 -46.56 -71.98
C ASN A 21 -107.86 -45.55 -73.04
N LEU A 22 -108.76 -45.01 -73.86
CA LEU A 22 -108.40 -44.01 -74.87
C LEU A 22 -107.83 -42.73 -74.24
N ILE A 23 -108.35 -42.25 -73.10
CA ILE A 23 -107.81 -41.08 -72.40
C ILE A 23 -106.43 -41.39 -71.79
N ASN A 24 -106.24 -42.58 -71.23
CA ASN A 24 -104.94 -43.04 -70.74
C ASN A 24 -103.93 -43.27 -71.89
N ASP A 25 -104.40 -43.69 -73.07
CA ASP A 25 -103.60 -43.97 -74.27
C ASP A 25 -103.34 -42.71 -75.13
N SER A 26 -104.21 -41.69 -75.03
CA SER A 26 -104.05 -40.40 -75.71
C SER A 26 -103.23 -39.41 -74.88
N PHE A 27 -103.17 -39.59 -73.55
CA PHE A 27 -102.33 -38.81 -72.64
C PHE A 27 -101.43 -39.69 -71.74
N PRO A 28 -100.65 -40.65 -72.31
CA PRO A 28 -99.65 -41.43 -71.56
C PRO A 28 -98.57 -40.52 -70.95
N SER A 29 -98.46 -39.29 -71.50
CA SER A 29 -97.65 -38.22 -70.96
C SER A 29 -98.03 -37.83 -69.53
N LYS A 30 -99.28 -37.97 -69.08
CA LYS A 30 -99.69 -37.57 -67.71
C LYS A 30 -99.00 -38.40 -66.61
N PHE A 31 -98.99 -39.73 -66.73
CA PHE A 31 -98.33 -40.61 -65.75
C PHE A 31 -96.81 -40.44 -65.78
N ILE A 32 -96.23 -40.26 -66.98
CA ILE A 32 -94.80 -39.95 -67.15
C ILE A 32 -94.46 -38.63 -66.46
N TYR A 33 -95.27 -37.58 -66.63
CA TYR A 33 -95.07 -36.30 -65.96
C TYR A 33 -95.28 -36.37 -64.45
N GLU A 34 -96.23 -37.16 -63.94
CA GLU A 34 -96.42 -37.36 -62.50
C GLU A 34 -95.25 -38.09 -61.84
N ASP A 35 -94.69 -39.12 -62.49
CA ASP A 35 -93.50 -39.82 -61.99
C ASP A 35 -92.25 -38.94 -62.09
N GLN A 36 -92.10 -38.18 -63.18
CA GLN A 36 -91.05 -37.14 -63.29
C GLN A 36 -91.20 -36.07 -62.19
N LEU A 37 -92.43 -35.64 -61.89
CA LEU A 37 -92.70 -34.66 -60.84
C LEU A 37 -92.35 -35.21 -59.44
N LYS A 38 -92.70 -36.47 -59.15
CA LYS A 38 -92.32 -37.14 -57.90
C LYS A 38 -90.81 -37.32 -57.76
N SER A 39 -90.13 -37.73 -58.83
CA SER A 39 -88.67 -37.82 -58.87
C SER A 39 -88.04 -36.46 -58.59
N LEU A 40 -88.49 -35.40 -59.28
CA LEU A 40 -88.01 -34.04 -59.07
C LEU A 40 -88.29 -33.54 -57.64
N GLN A 41 -89.44 -33.86 -57.05
CA GLN A 41 -89.74 -33.51 -55.66
C GLN A 41 -88.84 -34.25 -54.67
N GLN A 42 -88.54 -35.52 -54.94
CA GLN A 42 -87.63 -36.32 -54.13
C GLN A 42 -86.19 -35.78 -54.22
N ASP A 43 -85.73 -35.44 -55.42
CA ASP A 43 -84.42 -34.85 -55.66
C ASP A 43 -84.30 -33.47 -54.98
N LEU A 44 -85.33 -32.63 -55.08
CA LEU A 44 -85.38 -31.33 -54.41
C LEU A 44 -85.35 -31.46 -52.88
N SER A 45 -86.07 -32.45 -52.33
CA SER A 45 -86.06 -32.75 -50.89
C SER A 45 -84.68 -33.23 -50.42
N ALA A 46 -84.06 -34.14 -51.17
CA ALA A 46 -82.69 -34.62 -50.90
C ALA A 46 -81.69 -33.47 -50.95
N GLN A 47 -81.78 -32.60 -51.96
CA GLN A 47 -80.93 -31.42 -52.11
C GLN A 47 -81.15 -30.41 -50.96
N HIS A 48 -82.40 -30.22 -50.51
CA HIS A 48 -82.68 -29.36 -49.35
C HIS A 48 -82.08 -29.94 -48.07
N HIS A 49 -82.16 -31.26 -47.87
CA HIS A 49 -81.55 -31.92 -46.72
C HIS A 49 -80.02 -31.79 -46.76
N GLU A 50 -79.40 -32.02 -47.92
CA GLU A 50 -77.96 -31.83 -48.12
C GLU A 50 -77.54 -30.38 -47.85
N ASN A 51 -78.25 -29.39 -48.42
CA ASN A 51 -77.99 -27.97 -48.17
C ASN A 51 -78.13 -27.60 -46.69
N SER A 52 -79.13 -28.16 -45.99
CA SER A 52 -79.30 -27.95 -44.55
C SER A 52 -78.15 -28.58 -43.75
N SER A 53 -77.68 -29.75 -44.16
CA SER A 53 -76.52 -30.42 -43.54
C SER A 53 -75.24 -29.60 -43.74
N LEU A 54 -74.98 -29.17 -44.97
CA LEU A 54 -73.84 -28.31 -45.32
C LEU A 54 -73.89 -26.95 -44.62
N LEU A 55 -75.08 -26.38 -44.43
CA LEU A 55 -75.23 -25.13 -43.68
C LEU A 55 -74.84 -25.33 -42.20
N ASN A 56 -75.27 -26.42 -41.58
CA ASN A 56 -74.90 -26.75 -40.21
C ASN A 56 -73.39 -27.00 -40.07
N GLU A 57 -72.78 -27.73 -41.00
CA GLU A 57 -71.34 -27.94 -41.04
C GLU A 57 -70.57 -26.61 -41.19
N ASN A 58 -71.03 -25.71 -42.07
CA ASN A 58 -70.43 -24.39 -42.21
C ASN A 58 -70.54 -23.55 -40.93
N LEU A 59 -71.66 -23.64 -40.20
CA LEU A 59 -71.81 -22.96 -38.92
C LEU A 59 -70.86 -23.52 -37.86
N ASP A 60 -70.68 -24.84 -37.80
CA ASP A 60 -69.74 -25.49 -36.89
C ASP A 60 -68.29 -25.14 -37.22
N LEU A 61 -67.88 -25.23 -38.49
CA LEU A 61 -66.55 -24.82 -38.95
C LEU A 61 -66.27 -23.35 -38.65
N LYS A 62 -67.27 -22.48 -38.78
CA LYS A 62 -67.15 -21.06 -38.42
C LYS A 62 -66.96 -20.86 -36.92
N ALA A 63 -67.62 -21.66 -36.08
CA ALA A 63 -67.43 -21.64 -34.64
C ALA A 63 -66.02 -22.14 -34.27
N GLN A 64 -65.56 -23.25 -34.86
CA GLN A 64 -64.22 -23.78 -34.65
C GLN A 64 -63.14 -22.77 -35.07
N LEU A 65 -63.28 -22.13 -36.24
CA LEU A 65 -62.36 -21.08 -36.71
C LEU A 65 -62.30 -19.89 -35.75
N LYS A 66 -63.43 -19.49 -35.16
CA LYS A 66 -63.46 -18.41 -34.17
C LYS A 66 -62.70 -18.81 -32.90
N THR A 67 -62.89 -20.04 -32.43
CA THR A 67 -62.17 -20.59 -31.27
C THR A 67 -60.66 -20.66 -31.53
N LEU A 68 -60.24 -21.15 -32.70
CA LEU A 68 -58.82 -21.20 -33.09
C LEU A 68 -58.20 -19.80 -33.19
N LYS A 69 -58.93 -18.82 -33.73
CA LYS A 69 -58.46 -17.42 -33.76
C LYS A 69 -58.25 -16.85 -32.36
N ASN A 70 -59.16 -17.13 -31.42
CA ASN A 70 -59.00 -16.70 -30.04
C ASN A 70 -57.78 -17.34 -29.38
N TYR A 71 -57.60 -18.66 -29.54
CA TYR A 71 -56.41 -19.36 -29.02
C TYR A 71 -55.10 -18.79 -29.60
N SER A 72 -55.05 -18.57 -30.92
CA SER A 72 -53.87 -17.97 -31.56
C SER A 72 -53.59 -16.56 -31.06
N SER A 73 -54.63 -15.76 -30.78
CA SER A 73 -54.48 -14.43 -30.18
C SER A 73 -53.95 -14.51 -28.75
N GLU A 74 -54.46 -15.44 -27.94
CA GLU A 74 -54.02 -15.64 -26.56
C GLU A 74 -52.56 -16.10 -26.50
N GLU A 75 -52.20 -17.09 -27.31
CA GLU A 75 -50.81 -17.57 -27.43
C GLU A 75 -49.85 -16.44 -27.84
N LYS A 76 -50.28 -15.58 -28.77
CA LYS A 76 -49.50 -14.40 -29.17
C LYS A 76 -49.27 -13.46 -27.98
N THR A 77 -50.31 -13.15 -27.20
CA THR A 77 -50.17 -12.27 -26.02
C THR A 77 -49.30 -12.88 -24.93
N GLN A 78 -49.40 -14.19 -24.69
CA GLN A 78 -48.53 -14.90 -23.75
C GLN A 78 -47.07 -14.85 -24.19
N LYS A 79 -46.80 -15.07 -25.49
CA LYS A 79 -45.45 -14.98 -26.06
C LYS A 79 -44.87 -13.57 -25.93
N GLU A 80 -45.66 -12.53 -26.20
CA GLU A 80 -45.24 -11.14 -26.04
C GLU A 80 -44.93 -10.80 -24.57
N SER A 81 -45.75 -11.29 -23.63
CA SER A 81 -45.49 -11.15 -22.19
C SER A 81 -44.18 -11.82 -21.77
N LEU A 82 -43.93 -13.06 -22.22
CA LEU A 82 -42.69 -13.78 -21.92
C LEU A 82 -41.46 -13.11 -22.53
N ILE A 83 -41.58 -12.51 -23.72
CA ILE A 83 -40.49 -11.74 -24.34
C ILE A 83 -40.17 -10.50 -23.50
N ALA A 84 -41.20 -9.78 -23.04
CA ALA A 84 -41.02 -8.60 -22.20
C ALA A 84 -40.36 -8.94 -20.85
N GLU A 85 -40.78 -10.03 -20.22
CA GLU A 85 -40.19 -10.53 -18.97
C GLU A 85 -38.72 -10.93 -19.15
N ASN A 86 -38.41 -11.69 -20.21
CA ASN A 86 -37.02 -12.05 -20.52
C ASN A 86 -36.14 -10.83 -20.78
N LEU A 87 -36.66 -9.80 -21.45
CA LEU A 87 -35.94 -8.55 -21.68
C LEU A 87 -35.67 -7.80 -20.37
N ALA A 88 -36.65 -7.77 -19.45
CA ALA A 88 -36.48 -7.18 -18.13
C ALA A 88 -35.37 -7.89 -17.34
N PHE A 89 -35.36 -9.23 -17.31
CA PHE A 89 -34.30 -10.00 -16.68
C PHE A 89 -32.93 -9.76 -17.31
N GLN A 90 -32.84 -9.63 -18.64
CA GLN A 90 -31.59 -9.30 -19.32
C GLN A 90 -31.06 -7.92 -18.90
N ASN A 91 -31.94 -6.92 -18.79
CA ASN A 91 -31.56 -5.58 -18.33
C ASN A 91 -31.05 -5.61 -16.88
N GLU A 92 -31.75 -6.32 -15.99
CA GLU A 92 -31.32 -6.48 -14.59
C GLU A 92 -29.96 -7.17 -14.48
N LEU A 93 -29.73 -8.23 -15.27
CA LEU A 93 -28.42 -8.90 -15.36
C LEU A 93 -27.32 -7.95 -15.85
N CYS A 94 -27.60 -7.12 -16.85
CA CYS A 94 -26.64 -6.11 -17.34
C CYS A 94 -26.30 -5.06 -16.27
N GLU A 95 -27.29 -4.57 -15.52
CA GLU A 95 -27.07 -3.62 -14.43
C GLU A 95 -26.27 -4.23 -13.28
N MET A 96 -26.57 -5.48 -12.91
CA MET A 96 -25.79 -6.23 -11.92
C MET A 96 -24.35 -6.42 -12.38
N HIS A 97 -24.12 -6.85 -13.63
CA HIS A 97 -22.77 -7.01 -14.17
C HIS A 97 -21.98 -5.69 -14.19
N SER A 98 -22.61 -4.58 -14.58
CA SER A 98 -22.01 -3.25 -14.54
C SER A 98 -21.60 -2.87 -13.11
N THR A 99 -22.48 -3.10 -12.14
CA THR A 99 -22.22 -2.82 -10.72
C THR A 99 -21.08 -3.68 -10.17
N ILE A 100 -21.05 -4.97 -10.49
CA ILE A 100 -19.96 -5.88 -10.10
C ILE A 100 -18.63 -5.39 -10.68
N TRP A 101 -18.60 -5.01 -11.96
CA TRP A 101 -17.39 -4.53 -12.63
C TRP A 101 -16.83 -3.25 -11.98
N VAL A 102 -17.70 -2.28 -11.65
CA VAL A 102 -17.29 -1.05 -10.96
C VAL A 102 -16.71 -1.35 -9.58
N LYS A 103 -17.35 -2.26 -8.81
CA LYS A 103 -16.85 -2.67 -7.50
C LYS A 103 -15.52 -3.42 -7.59
N GLU A 104 -15.38 -4.32 -8.57
CA GLU A 104 -14.13 -5.04 -8.81
C GLU A 104 -12.99 -4.09 -9.15
N LYS A 105 -13.25 -3.08 -9.98
CA LYS A 105 -12.27 -2.04 -10.31
C LYS A 105 -11.85 -1.24 -9.08
N ALA A 106 -12.81 -0.77 -8.28
CA ALA A 106 -12.53 -0.02 -7.05
C ALA A 106 -11.71 -0.84 -6.03
N LEU A 107 -11.99 -2.15 -5.91
CA LEU A 107 -11.21 -3.06 -5.06
C LEU A 107 -9.77 -3.21 -5.58
N LYS A 108 -9.58 -3.37 -6.89
CA LYS A 108 -8.23 -3.45 -7.50
C LYS A 108 -7.43 -2.17 -7.25
N ASP A 109 -8.04 -1.00 -7.42
CA ASP A 109 -7.39 0.29 -7.17
C ASP A 109 -6.98 0.42 -5.68
N THR A 110 -7.86 -0.01 -4.76
CA THR A 110 -7.57 -0.03 -3.31
C THR A 110 -6.41 -0.96 -2.97
N ILE A 111 -6.34 -2.15 -3.57
CA ILE A 111 -5.23 -3.09 -3.38
C ILE A 111 -3.91 -2.46 -3.85
N ILE A 112 -3.90 -1.85 -5.04
CA ILE A 112 -2.70 -1.18 -5.58
C ILE A 112 -2.20 -0.08 -4.63
N ASP A 113 -3.09 0.71 -4.05
CA ASP A 113 -2.69 1.77 -3.12
C ASP A 113 -2.19 1.24 -1.77
N GLN A 114 -2.77 0.14 -1.28
CA GLN A 114 -2.26 -0.57 -0.10
C GLN A 114 -0.87 -1.17 -0.35
N GLU A 115 -0.63 -1.77 -1.53
CA GLU A 115 0.68 -2.30 -1.91
C GLU A 115 1.76 -1.22 -1.95
N LYS A 116 1.44 -0.03 -2.49
CA LYS A 116 2.34 1.13 -2.45
C LYS A 116 2.68 1.55 -1.01
N LYS A 117 1.68 1.62 -0.13
CA LYS A 117 1.88 1.97 1.29
C LYS A 117 2.77 0.95 1.99
N ILE A 118 2.58 -0.34 1.72
CA ILE A 118 3.43 -1.42 2.26
C ILE A 118 4.86 -1.26 1.76
N LEU A 119 5.06 -0.95 0.48
CA LEU A 119 6.39 -0.73 -0.09
C LEU A 119 7.13 0.44 0.58
N ASP A 120 6.45 1.56 0.81
CA ASP A 120 7.04 2.74 1.45
C ASP A 120 7.39 2.49 2.92
N LEU A 121 6.51 1.81 3.66
CA LEU A 121 6.81 1.37 5.03
C LEU A 121 7.99 0.40 5.09
N THR A 122 8.09 -0.50 4.10
CA THR A 122 9.22 -1.44 3.99
C THR A 122 10.54 -0.71 3.76
N LYS A 123 10.57 0.29 2.86
CA LYS A 123 11.76 1.13 2.64
C LYS A 123 12.18 1.87 3.90
N ASN A 124 11.22 2.44 4.64
CA ASN A 124 11.51 3.13 5.89
C ASN A 124 12.08 2.17 6.94
N SER A 125 11.47 0.99 7.11
CA SER A 125 11.96 -0.06 8.01
C SER A 125 13.41 -0.47 7.68
N ILE A 126 13.74 -0.67 6.39
CA ILE A 126 15.10 -0.98 5.95
C ILE A 126 16.08 0.17 6.30
N SER A 127 15.68 1.43 6.11
CA SER A 127 16.51 2.58 6.48
C SER A 127 16.77 2.66 7.99
N GLN A 128 15.73 2.43 8.80
CA GLN A 128 15.85 2.38 10.26
C GLN A 128 16.75 1.24 10.72
N GLN A 129 16.63 0.06 10.09
CA GLN A 129 17.53 -1.07 10.37
C GLN A 129 18.99 -0.74 10.06
N GLY A 130 19.26 0.06 9.01
CA GLY A 130 20.59 0.58 8.71
C GLY A 130 21.16 1.42 9.86
N LYS A 131 20.37 2.39 10.36
CA LYS A 131 20.76 3.25 11.49
C LYS A 131 21.00 2.46 12.77
N ILE A 132 20.17 1.45 13.05
CA ILE A 132 20.35 0.57 14.21
C ILE A 132 21.71 -0.14 14.14
N LYS A 133 22.08 -0.69 12.99
CA LYS A 133 23.39 -1.34 12.79
C LYS A 133 24.57 -0.39 12.99
N GLU A 134 24.44 0.87 12.56
CA GLU A 134 25.48 1.88 12.78
C GLU A 134 25.64 2.20 14.27
N LEU A 135 24.53 2.37 14.99
CA LEU A 135 24.54 2.60 16.45
C LEU A 135 25.12 1.39 17.20
N GLU A 136 24.77 0.17 16.82
CA GLU A 136 25.35 -1.06 17.39
C GLU A 136 26.88 -1.08 17.24
N LYS A 137 27.40 -0.67 16.09
CA LYS A 137 28.86 -0.57 15.85
C LYS A 137 29.52 0.48 16.75
N ILE A 138 28.88 1.64 16.95
CA ILE A 138 29.38 2.69 17.84
C ILE A 138 29.43 2.19 19.29
N ILE A 139 28.36 1.52 19.76
CA ILE A 139 28.31 0.92 21.09
C ILE A 139 29.44 -0.11 21.27
N GLU A 140 29.70 -0.94 20.26
CA GLU A 140 30.80 -1.90 20.31
C GLU A 140 32.17 -1.21 20.43
N MET A 141 32.41 -0.14 19.67
CA MET A 141 33.64 0.66 19.76
C MET A 141 33.84 1.28 21.15
N LEU A 142 32.82 1.97 21.67
CA LEU A 142 32.87 2.59 23.00
C LEU A 142 33.06 1.54 24.11
N THR A 143 32.49 0.35 23.95
CA THR A 143 32.67 -0.76 24.90
C THR A 143 34.13 -1.23 24.94
N ARG A 144 34.80 -1.31 23.78
CA ARG A 144 36.24 -1.65 23.71
C ARG A 144 37.09 -0.57 24.35
N GLU A 145 36.80 0.70 24.05
CA GLU A 145 37.51 1.85 24.60
C GLU A 145 37.37 1.91 26.14
N LYS A 146 36.15 1.76 26.67
CA LYS A 146 35.91 1.63 28.11
C LYS A 146 36.79 0.55 28.75
N LYS A 147 36.88 -0.63 28.13
CA LYS A 147 37.72 -1.73 28.62
C LYS A 147 39.20 -1.36 28.65
N THR A 148 39.70 -0.62 27.66
CA THR A 148 41.09 -0.13 27.66
C THR A 148 41.33 0.87 28.80
N TYR A 149 40.42 1.81 29.04
CA TYR A 149 40.52 2.73 30.17
C TYR A 149 40.48 2.02 31.52
N GLU A 150 39.61 1.02 31.68
CA GLU A 150 39.57 0.18 32.90
C GLU A 150 40.92 -0.53 33.14
N THR A 151 41.58 -1.04 32.10
CA THR A 151 42.92 -1.65 32.25
C THR A 151 43.99 -0.64 32.63
N THR A 152 43.93 0.57 32.06
CA THR A 152 44.86 1.67 32.38
C THR A 152 44.67 2.15 33.82
N ILE A 153 43.43 2.32 34.27
CA ILE A 153 43.10 2.69 35.66
C ILE A 153 43.68 1.66 36.63
N LYS A 154 43.46 0.36 36.40
CA LYS A 154 44.05 -0.71 37.22
C LYS A 154 45.58 -0.66 37.27
N SER A 155 46.22 -0.30 36.16
CA SER A 155 47.69 -0.11 36.13
C SER A 155 48.12 1.04 37.04
N TYR A 156 47.45 2.19 36.97
CA TYR A 156 47.73 3.34 37.83
C TYR A 156 47.43 3.06 39.32
N GLU A 157 46.35 2.36 39.63
CA GLU A 157 46.05 1.92 41.00
C GLU A 157 47.17 1.03 41.57
N ASN A 158 47.68 0.10 40.77
CA ASN A 158 48.82 -0.73 41.16
C ASN A 158 50.09 0.11 41.41
N GLN A 159 50.40 1.07 40.53
CA GLN A 159 51.53 1.97 40.72
C GLN A 159 51.37 2.82 41.99
N HIS A 160 50.20 3.40 42.20
CA HIS A 160 49.88 4.18 43.40
C HIS A 160 50.05 3.35 44.67
N ASN A 161 49.59 2.09 44.67
CA ASN A 161 49.80 1.17 45.78
C ASN A 161 51.29 0.88 46.03
N THR A 162 52.11 0.77 44.98
CA THR A 162 53.57 0.64 45.11
C THR A 162 54.20 1.90 45.73
N TYR A 163 53.83 3.09 45.26
CA TYR A 163 54.34 4.35 45.82
C TYR A 163 53.91 4.55 47.27
N LYS A 164 52.67 4.22 47.60
CA LYS A 164 52.15 4.27 48.97
C LYS A 164 52.97 3.38 49.92
N LYS A 165 53.38 2.19 49.49
CA LYS A 165 54.27 1.30 50.26
C LYS A 165 55.65 1.94 50.48
N LYS A 166 56.28 2.45 49.42
CA LYS A 166 57.58 3.15 49.52
C LYS A 166 57.52 4.37 50.44
N LEU A 167 56.42 5.12 50.39
CA LEU A 167 56.21 6.30 51.23
C LEU A 167 56.12 5.88 52.70
N SER A 168 55.37 4.81 53.01
CA SER A 168 55.32 4.22 54.35
C SER A 168 56.67 3.68 54.84
N GLU A 169 57.51 3.14 53.95
CA GLU A 169 58.88 2.73 54.29
C GLU A 169 59.77 3.94 54.62
N LEU A 170 59.70 5.01 53.82
CA LEU A 170 60.44 6.25 54.06
C LEU A 170 60.03 6.94 55.36
N GLU A 171 58.73 6.98 55.66
CA GLU A 171 58.21 7.51 56.93
C GLU A 171 58.84 6.80 58.14
N LYS A 172 58.95 5.47 58.10
CA LYS A 172 59.63 4.69 59.16
C LYS A 172 61.12 5.03 59.27
N THR A 173 61.80 5.20 58.14
CA THR A 173 63.23 5.59 58.17
C THR A 173 63.43 7.00 58.72
N LEU A 174 62.49 7.92 58.46
CA LEU A 174 62.52 9.27 59.01
C LEU A 174 62.35 9.23 60.53
N GLU A 175 61.40 8.46 61.03
CA GLU A 175 61.16 8.25 62.47
C GLU A 175 62.44 7.74 63.18
N THR A 176 63.12 6.75 62.61
CA THR A 176 64.40 6.27 63.18
C THR A 176 65.52 7.31 63.14
N ASN A 177 65.54 8.18 62.12
CA ASN A 177 66.53 9.24 62.02
C ASN A 177 66.25 10.37 63.04
N GLU A 178 64.99 10.69 63.29
CA GLU A 178 64.58 11.63 64.33
C GLU A 178 64.99 11.11 65.71
N GLU A 179 64.76 9.83 66.00
CA GLU A 179 65.27 9.17 67.22
C GLU A 179 66.80 9.28 67.35
N MET A 180 67.54 9.03 66.25
CA MET A 180 68.99 9.16 66.23
C MET A 180 69.46 10.60 66.44
N SER A 181 68.75 11.60 65.89
CA SER A 181 69.03 13.01 66.12
C SER A 181 68.90 13.38 67.59
N ILE A 182 67.86 12.89 68.28
CA ILE A 182 67.66 13.11 69.73
C ILE A 182 68.84 12.51 70.53
N ILE A 183 69.32 11.32 70.15
CA ILE A 183 70.48 10.68 70.79
C ILE A 183 71.74 11.53 70.58
N LEU A 184 71.98 12.03 69.37
CA LEU A 184 73.13 12.89 69.06
C LEU A 184 73.11 14.20 69.87
N THR A 185 71.95 14.83 70.02
CA THR A 185 71.80 16.03 70.87
C THR A 185 72.17 15.72 72.33
N LYS A 186 71.72 14.58 72.87
CA LYS A 186 72.10 14.15 74.23
C LYS A 186 73.60 13.89 74.36
N ILE A 187 74.22 13.27 73.36
CA ILE A 187 75.68 13.05 73.35
C ILE A 187 76.41 14.40 73.37
N GLN A 188 75.96 15.37 72.56
CA GLN A 188 76.52 16.72 72.52
C GLN A 188 76.42 17.44 73.88
N GLU A 189 75.25 17.40 74.53
CA GLU A 189 75.04 17.95 75.88
C GLU A 189 76.00 17.32 76.90
N ILE A 190 76.23 16.00 76.82
CA ILE A 190 77.20 15.31 77.68
C ILE A 190 78.62 15.81 77.42
N ILE A 191 79.04 15.95 76.16
CA ILE A 191 80.38 16.45 75.80
C ILE A 191 80.59 17.86 76.36
N GLU A 192 79.61 18.74 76.21
CA GLU A 192 79.63 20.11 76.74
C GLU A 192 79.71 20.10 78.28
N SER A 193 78.96 19.22 78.95
CA SER A 193 79.00 19.08 80.41
C SER A 193 80.34 18.59 80.96
N LEU A 194 81.10 17.81 80.17
CA LEU A 194 82.39 17.24 80.57
C LEU A 194 83.57 18.20 80.37
N GLY A 195 83.37 19.40 79.81
CA GLY A 195 84.42 20.40 79.65
C GLY A 195 85.50 20.05 78.62
N LEU A 196 85.23 19.09 77.72
CA LEU A 196 86.13 18.65 76.65
C LEU A 196 86.11 19.60 75.44
N HIS A 197 86.18 20.92 75.65
CA HIS A 197 86.36 21.91 74.59
C HIS A 197 87.86 22.13 74.28
N GLY A 198 88.52 21.06 73.85
CA GLY A 198 89.88 21.11 73.31
C GLY A 198 89.87 21.00 71.79
N SER A 199 89.98 22.14 71.10
CA SER A 199 90.59 22.26 69.76
C SER A 199 90.09 21.31 68.66
N VAL A 200 88.84 21.45 68.21
CA VAL A 200 88.42 21.02 66.86
C VAL A 200 87.48 22.05 66.24
N VAL A 201 88.05 23.22 65.93
CA VAL A 201 87.50 24.17 64.94
C VAL A 201 88.62 24.37 63.94
N ASP A 202 88.65 23.60 62.84
CA ASP A 202 89.22 24.01 61.54
C ASP A 202 89.39 22.86 60.53
N ILE A 203 88.33 22.09 60.25
CA ILE A 203 88.29 21.34 58.99
C ILE A 203 86.90 21.49 58.36
N GLY A 204 86.82 22.33 57.33
CA GLY A 204 85.92 22.08 56.21
C GLY A 204 84.63 22.90 56.13
N ALA A 205 84.68 24.20 56.37
CA ALA A 205 83.70 25.14 55.82
C ALA A 205 83.99 25.36 54.31
N GLU A 206 83.84 24.32 53.49
CA GLU A 206 83.86 24.49 52.04
C GLU A 206 82.51 25.02 51.54
N GLN A 207 82.59 26.25 51.05
CA GLN A 207 81.65 26.98 50.21
C GLN A 207 80.67 26.10 49.41
N ILE A 208 79.44 26.00 49.88
CA ILE A 208 78.29 25.72 49.01
C ILE A 208 77.55 27.04 48.83
N SER A 209 77.87 27.70 47.73
CA SER A 209 77.19 28.91 47.27
C SER A 209 75.67 28.69 47.20
N PRO A 210 74.83 29.63 47.68
CA PRO A 210 73.40 29.57 47.46
C PRO A 210 73.16 29.85 45.97
N LYS A 211 72.92 28.79 45.19
CA LYS A 211 72.39 28.92 43.83
C LYS A 211 71.02 29.59 43.95
N ARG A 212 71.03 30.91 43.71
CA ARG A 212 69.83 31.71 43.44
C ARG A 212 69.00 30.98 42.38
N ILE A 213 67.86 30.44 42.80
CA ILE A 213 66.76 30.12 41.91
C ILE A 213 66.26 31.49 41.45
N ARG A 214 66.82 31.98 40.33
CA ARG A 214 66.20 33.02 39.53
C ARG A 214 64.88 32.42 39.07
N GLU A 215 63.82 32.85 39.72
CA GLU A 215 62.46 32.80 39.22
C GLU A 215 62.47 33.54 37.88
N GLU A 216 62.76 32.81 36.81
CA GLU A 216 62.44 33.20 35.45
C GLU A 216 60.91 33.23 35.37
N GLN A 217 60.31 34.31 35.87
CA GLN A 217 59.11 34.90 35.27
C GLN A 217 59.50 35.37 33.86
N ARG A 218 59.86 34.41 32.99
CA ARG A 218 59.59 34.57 31.57
C ARG A 218 58.09 34.72 31.55
N VAL A 219 57.63 35.93 31.20
CA VAL A 219 56.34 36.13 30.57
C VAL A 219 56.30 35.08 29.46
N LYS A 220 55.74 33.91 29.78
CA LYS A 220 55.46 32.88 28.79
C LYS A 220 54.54 33.62 27.85
N THR A 221 55.05 33.99 26.69
CA THR A 221 54.24 34.42 25.57
C THR A 221 53.23 33.32 25.41
N GLN A 222 52.02 33.53 25.95
CA GLN A 222 50.99 32.52 25.96
C GLN A 222 50.84 32.08 24.52
N THR A 223 51.00 30.79 24.29
CA THR A 223 50.85 30.25 22.95
C THR A 223 49.43 30.54 22.46
N ILE A 224 49.23 30.66 21.15
CA ILE A 224 47.90 30.91 20.57
C ILE A 224 46.90 29.86 21.07
N ASP A 225 47.37 28.62 21.24
CA ASP A 225 46.61 27.52 21.82
C ASP A 225 46.13 27.82 23.25
N GLU A 226 46.99 28.34 24.13
CA GLU A 226 46.65 28.66 25.52
C GLU A 226 45.57 29.75 25.58
N ARG A 227 45.75 30.85 24.83
CA ARG A 227 44.75 31.93 24.75
C ARG A 227 43.44 31.42 24.16
N PHE A 228 43.50 30.55 23.17
CA PHE A 228 42.31 30.00 22.53
C PHE A 228 41.55 29.04 23.45
N LEU A 229 42.26 28.15 24.16
CA LEU A 229 41.68 27.27 25.18
C LEU A 229 41.04 28.05 26.33
N GLU A 230 41.66 29.13 26.80
CA GLU A 230 41.11 30.01 27.84
C GLU A 230 39.82 30.71 27.36
N CYS A 231 39.80 31.13 26.09
CA CYS A 231 38.60 31.68 25.46
C CYS A 231 37.47 30.63 25.41
N LEU A 232 37.74 29.41 24.96
CA LEU A 232 36.74 28.33 24.90
C LEU A 232 36.13 27.99 26.27
N LYS A 233 36.96 27.93 27.32
CA LYS A 233 36.52 27.72 28.70
C LYS A 233 35.55 28.79 29.17
N THR A 234 35.80 30.04 28.79
CA THR A 234 34.93 31.18 29.16
C THR A 234 33.53 31.06 28.53
N TYR A 235 33.43 30.45 27.35
CA TYR A 235 32.14 30.20 26.67
C TYR A 235 31.52 28.84 27.00
N GLY A 236 32.18 28.01 27.82
CA GLY A 236 31.72 26.65 28.15
C GLY A 236 31.76 25.68 26.96
N LEU A 237 32.62 25.93 25.96
CA LEU A 237 32.75 25.13 24.74
C LEU A 237 33.98 24.21 24.81
N ASP A 238 34.16 23.55 25.95
CA ASP A 238 35.26 22.62 26.15
C ASP A 238 35.09 21.40 25.24
N ASN A 239 36.11 21.09 24.44
CA ASN A 239 36.23 19.90 23.56
C ASN A 239 35.52 19.91 22.18
N GLU A 240 34.96 21.02 21.69
CA GLU A 240 34.39 21.04 20.32
C GLU A 240 35.41 21.34 19.20
N PHE A 241 36.62 21.77 19.57
CA PHE A 241 37.69 22.11 18.62
C PHE A 241 38.84 21.11 18.68
N GLU A 242 39.18 20.51 17.54
CA GLU A 242 40.34 19.64 17.38
C GLU A 242 41.49 20.42 16.73
N ARG A 243 42.68 20.43 17.34
CA ARG A 243 43.85 21.09 16.74
C ARG A 243 44.37 20.26 15.57
N LEU A 244 44.35 20.83 14.37
CA LEU A 244 44.87 20.20 13.15
C LEU A 244 46.31 20.61 12.82
N GLY A 245 46.75 21.78 13.28
CA GLY A 245 48.08 22.31 13.04
C GLY A 245 48.29 23.66 13.73
N ASP A 246 49.37 24.34 13.39
CA ASP A 246 49.60 25.70 13.88
C ASP A 246 48.55 26.64 13.30
N GLU A 247 47.87 27.38 14.17
CA GLU A 247 46.80 28.31 13.81
C GLU A 247 45.62 27.65 13.07
N LEU A 248 45.48 26.32 13.09
CA LEU A 248 44.44 25.61 12.35
C LEU A 248 43.72 24.60 13.24
N TYR A 249 42.40 24.79 13.36
CA TYR A 249 41.53 23.99 14.20
C TYR A 249 40.35 23.46 13.38
N ALA A 250 39.89 22.26 13.69
CA ALA A 250 38.64 21.70 13.19
C ALA A 250 37.53 21.99 14.20
N TYR A 251 36.43 22.54 13.69
CA TYR A 251 35.18 22.71 14.40
C TYR A 251 34.09 21.95 13.66
N SER A 252 33.60 20.86 14.24
CA SER A 252 32.71 19.93 13.53
C SER A 252 33.32 19.54 12.17
N ASN A 253 32.62 19.75 11.06
CA ASN A 253 33.09 19.44 9.70
C ASN A 253 33.80 20.62 9.01
N LYS A 254 34.15 21.69 9.73
CA LYS A 254 34.76 22.91 9.17
C LYS A 254 36.15 23.14 9.72
N LYS A 255 37.08 23.53 8.84
CA LYS A 255 38.41 23.99 9.24
C LYS A 255 38.37 25.50 9.47
N VAL A 256 38.92 25.93 10.59
CA VAL A 256 38.98 27.33 11.03
C VAL A 256 40.43 27.68 11.28
N SER A 257 40.92 28.72 10.61
CA SER A 257 42.25 29.27 10.89
C SER A 257 42.14 30.41 11.90
N ILE A 258 42.90 30.33 12.98
CA ILE A 258 42.87 31.25 14.12
C ILE A 258 44.26 31.85 14.29
N SER A 259 44.34 33.18 14.25
CA SER A 259 45.58 33.94 14.39
C SER A 259 45.42 35.03 15.44
N VAL A 260 46.52 35.53 15.99
CA VAL A 260 46.51 36.68 16.91
C VAL A 260 46.84 37.95 16.13
N LYS A 261 45.93 38.93 16.13
CA LYS A 261 46.15 40.26 15.54
C LYS A 261 45.78 41.35 16.54
N ASN A 262 46.71 42.27 16.79
CA ASN A 262 46.55 43.35 17.77
C ASN A 262 46.10 42.82 19.15
N ASP A 263 46.76 41.77 19.62
CA ASP A 263 46.42 41.06 20.87
C ASP A 263 45.03 40.40 20.93
N CYS A 264 44.23 40.44 19.87
CA CYS A 264 42.94 39.76 19.79
C CYS A 264 43.03 38.47 18.96
N LEU A 265 42.34 37.42 19.42
CA LEU A 265 42.13 36.20 18.64
C LEU A 265 41.13 36.47 17.51
N VAL A 266 41.56 36.23 16.27
CA VAL A 266 40.74 36.40 15.07
C VAL A 266 40.73 35.14 14.22
N CYS A 267 39.56 34.78 13.69
CA CYS A 267 39.40 33.65 12.79
C CYS A 267 39.15 34.11 11.34
N ARG A 268 39.60 33.33 10.35
CA ARG A 268 39.36 33.58 8.93
C ARG A 268 37.99 33.02 8.51
N VAL A 269 37.09 33.86 8.01
CA VAL A 269 35.76 33.45 7.53
C VAL A 269 35.42 34.12 6.20
N GLY A 270 35.05 33.34 5.18
CA GLY A 270 34.41 33.84 3.96
C GLY A 270 35.10 35.00 3.21
N GLY A 271 36.43 35.13 3.31
CA GLY A 271 37.20 36.22 2.69
C GLY A 271 37.61 37.36 3.63
N GLY A 272 37.10 37.39 4.85
CA GLY A 272 37.43 38.35 5.92
C GLY A 272 38.09 37.71 7.15
N TYR A 273 38.37 38.54 8.14
CA TYR A 273 38.72 38.12 9.50
C TYR A 273 37.58 38.55 10.43
N MET A 274 37.27 37.74 11.44
CA MET A 274 36.24 38.01 12.45
C MET A 274 36.82 37.72 13.83
N SER A 275 36.33 38.40 14.87
CA SER A 275 36.78 38.12 16.24
C SER A 275 36.32 36.71 16.66
N ILE A 276 37.12 36.04 17.49
CA ILE A 276 36.75 34.69 17.96
C ILE A 276 35.45 34.71 18.77
N ASP A 277 35.20 35.78 19.52
CA ASP A 277 33.97 35.98 20.31
C ASP A 277 32.73 36.01 19.42
N GLU A 278 32.77 36.75 18.31
CA GLU A 278 31.66 36.80 17.34
C GLU A 278 31.45 35.46 16.66
N PHE A 279 32.55 34.75 16.35
CA PHE A 279 32.48 33.42 15.76
C PHE A 279 31.78 32.41 16.67
N LEU A 280 32.17 32.35 17.94
CA LEU A 280 31.60 31.43 18.92
C LEU A 280 30.13 31.76 19.23
N LYS A 281 29.77 33.04 19.36
CA LYS A 281 28.37 33.47 19.50
C LYS A 281 27.52 33.01 18.32
N GLY A 282 28.02 33.17 17.09
CA GLY A 282 27.32 32.75 15.87
C GLY A 282 27.14 31.24 15.75
N ILE A 283 28.00 30.45 16.40
CA ILE A 283 27.86 28.99 16.49
C ILE A 283 26.72 28.63 17.46
N GLN A 284 26.71 29.19 18.66
CA GLN A 284 25.71 28.89 19.69
C GLN A 284 24.29 29.25 19.20
N SER A 285 24.11 30.39 18.52
CA SER A 285 22.81 30.76 17.96
C SER A 285 22.31 29.78 16.89
N LYS A 286 23.22 29.16 16.11
CA LYS A 286 22.84 28.20 15.07
C LYS A 286 22.56 26.80 15.61
N GLN A 287 23.16 26.41 16.74
CA GLN A 287 22.80 25.16 17.40
C GLN A 287 21.36 25.24 17.92
N GLN A 288 20.97 26.37 18.51
CA GLN A 288 19.61 26.58 19.04
C GLN A 288 18.53 26.59 17.94
N GLU A 289 18.79 27.18 16.77
CA GLU A 289 17.82 27.16 15.65
C GLU A 289 17.62 25.78 14.99
N ASN A 290 18.54 24.84 15.18
CA ASN A 290 18.42 23.49 14.62
C ASN A 290 17.60 22.54 15.50
N GLU A 291 17.43 22.83 16.79
CA GLU A 291 16.58 22.02 17.67
C GLU A 291 15.10 22.40 17.59
N ASP A 292 14.78 23.67 17.32
CA ASP A 292 13.39 24.16 17.21
C ASP A 292 12.78 24.06 15.79
N LYS A 293 13.54 23.61 14.80
CA LYS A 293 12.99 23.28 13.48
C LYS A 293 12.60 21.81 13.44
N CYS A 294 11.32 21.55 13.71
CA CYS A 294 10.66 20.33 13.25
C CYS A 294 11.07 20.05 11.80
N PRO A 295 11.39 18.79 11.43
CA PRO A 295 11.72 18.47 10.05
C PRO A 295 10.47 18.70 9.19
N ILE A 296 10.42 19.88 8.56
CA ILE A 296 9.44 20.17 7.51
C ILE A 296 9.70 19.12 6.42
N PRO A 297 8.69 18.34 6.01
CA PRO A 297 8.84 17.41 4.91
C PRO A 297 9.21 18.21 3.66
N LEU A 298 10.29 17.81 3.01
CA LEU A 298 10.66 18.28 1.68
C LEU A 298 9.45 18.14 0.74
N SER A 299 8.77 19.25 0.52
CA SER A 299 7.82 19.41 -0.56
C SER A 299 8.63 19.61 -1.85
N SER A 300 8.38 18.67 -2.76
CA SER A 300 8.32 18.81 -4.23
C SER A 300 9.41 19.63 -4.96
N PRO A 301 10.06 19.05 -5.98
CA PRO A 301 10.91 19.83 -6.87
C PRO A 301 10.09 20.87 -7.65
N SER A 302 10.58 22.11 -7.59
CA SER A 302 10.08 23.24 -8.35
C SER A 302 10.12 22.97 -9.86
N LYS A 303 8.97 23.11 -10.51
CA LYS A 303 8.89 23.30 -11.96
C LYS A 303 9.55 24.64 -12.29
N SER A 304 10.53 24.63 -13.19
CA SER A 304 11.07 25.85 -13.77
C SER A 304 10.05 26.47 -14.73
N PRO A 305 10.02 27.80 -14.85
CA PRO A 305 9.25 28.50 -15.86
C PRO A 305 10.11 28.65 -17.12
N ARG A 306 9.63 28.14 -18.26
CA ARG A 306 10.13 28.60 -19.57
C ARG A 306 8.96 28.88 -20.50
N ASN A 307 8.91 30.16 -20.87
CA ASN A 307 7.92 30.81 -21.70
C ASN A 307 7.88 30.27 -23.15
N SER A 308 6.72 30.56 -23.75
CA SER A 308 6.49 30.89 -25.17
C SER A 308 6.66 29.79 -26.22
N ALA A 309 5.54 29.37 -26.82
CA ALA A 309 5.19 29.82 -28.17
C ALA A 309 3.75 29.45 -28.53
N MET A 310 3.08 30.42 -29.15
CA MET A 310 1.77 30.34 -29.79
C MET A 310 1.63 29.13 -30.73
N ARG A 311 0.44 28.54 -30.76
CA ARG A 311 -0.33 28.46 -32.00
C ARG A 311 -1.81 28.15 -31.73
N LEU A 312 -2.61 29.20 -31.95
CA LEU A 312 -4.01 29.11 -32.34
C LEU A 312 -4.11 28.35 -33.66
N SER A 313 -4.98 27.35 -33.69
CA SER A 313 -5.83 27.09 -34.87
C SER A 313 -7.08 26.39 -34.37
N GLN A 314 -8.15 27.16 -34.30
CA GLN A 314 -9.51 26.68 -34.53
C GLN A 314 -9.50 25.91 -35.86
N ASP A 315 -10.18 24.76 -35.89
CA ASP A 315 -11.01 24.40 -37.03
C ASP A 315 -12.08 23.40 -36.59
N ASN A 316 -13.32 23.79 -36.86
CA ASN A 316 -14.53 22.99 -36.80
C ASN A 316 -14.67 22.18 -38.09
N ALA A 317 -15.01 20.89 -37.99
CA ALA A 317 -15.82 20.14 -38.97
C ALA A 317 -16.16 18.78 -38.34
N ILE A 318 -17.40 18.51 -37.89
CA ILE A 318 -18.57 18.13 -38.69
C ILE A 318 -18.33 16.89 -39.58
N LEU A 319 -19.00 15.80 -39.18
CA LEU A 319 -19.52 14.68 -39.99
C LEU A 319 -18.52 13.78 -40.75
N LYS A 320 -18.40 12.51 -40.32
CA LYS A 320 -19.11 11.38 -40.96
C LYS A 320 -18.74 10.02 -40.36
N GLU A 321 -19.78 9.20 -40.28
CA GLU A 321 -19.78 7.76 -40.17
C GLU A 321 -18.66 7.09 -40.99
N ASN A 322 -18.04 6.07 -40.42
CA ASN A 322 -17.70 4.85 -41.15
C ASN A 322 -17.45 3.70 -40.17
N LEU A 323 -18.49 2.89 -39.99
CA LEU A 323 -18.39 1.50 -39.57
C LEU A 323 -17.54 0.74 -40.59
N ASN A 324 -16.34 0.31 -40.18
CA ASN A 324 -15.63 -0.80 -40.80
C ASN A 324 -14.66 -1.39 -39.78
N THR A 325 -15.18 -2.35 -39.00
CA THR A 325 -14.39 -3.23 -38.16
C THR A 325 -13.77 -4.34 -39.03
N PRO A 326 -12.44 -4.50 -39.06
CA PRO A 326 -11.85 -5.73 -39.58
C PRO A 326 -11.99 -6.83 -38.53
N SER A 327 -12.43 -8.00 -38.99
CA SER A 327 -12.67 -9.21 -38.21
C SER A 327 -11.48 -9.60 -37.31
N PRO A 328 -11.72 -10.11 -36.09
CA PRO A 328 -10.63 -10.57 -35.23
C PRO A 328 -10.00 -11.85 -35.81
N LYS A 329 -8.73 -11.74 -36.21
CA LYS A 329 -7.89 -12.90 -36.54
C LYS A 329 -7.81 -13.81 -35.32
N ARG A 330 -8.28 -15.05 -35.48
CA ARG A 330 -8.05 -16.18 -34.57
C ARG A 330 -6.56 -16.26 -34.21
N LEU A 331 -6.21 -15.87 -32.98
CA LEU A 331 -4.95 -16.22 -32.35
C LEU A 331 -4.95 -17.72 -32.08
N ARG A 332 -4.21 -18.48 -32.90
CA ARG A 332 -3.80 -19.85 -32.58
C ARG A 332 -2.83 -19.77 -31.40
N ILE A 333 -3.28 -20.22 -30.23
CA ILE A 333 -2.41 -20.53 -29.11
C ILE A 333 -1.73 -21.87 -29.42
N PRO A 334 -0.39 -21.95 -29.47
CA PRO A 334 0.29 -23.24 -29.60
C PRO A 334 0.09 -24.05 -28.32
N GLY A 335 -0.42 -25.27 -28.49
CA GLY A 335 -0.57 -26.24 -27.41
C GLY A 335 0.78 -26.59 -26.81
N ASN A 336 0.97 -26.25 -25.54
CA ASN A 336 2.11 -26.70 -24.76
C ASN A 336 1.68 -27.95 -23.97
N ALA A 337 1.95 -29.12 -24.55
CA ALA A 337 1.86 -30.40 -23.87
C ALA A 337 3.06 -30.52 -22.92
N GLY A 338 2.84 -30.23 -21.63
CA GLY A 338 3.91 -30.23 -20.63
C GLY A 338 3.40 -30.62 -19.25
N SER A 339 3.37 -31.94 -19.00
CA SER A 339 3.62 -32.60 -17.71
C SER A 339 3.02 -31.95 -16.45
N CYS A 340 1.79 -32.35 -16.09
CA CYS A 340 1.30 -32.23 -14.72
C CYS A 340 1.98 -33.29 -13.85
N LYS A 341 3.06 -32.92 -13.16
CA LYS A 341 3.52 -33.67 -11.97
C LYS A 341 2.73 -33.17 -10.77
N ASN A 342 1.88 -34.04 -10.23
CA ASN A 342 1.21 -33.85 -8.95
C ASN A 342 2.24 -33.66 -7.83
N VAL A 343 2.41 -32.42 -7.36
CA VAL A 343 3.04 -32.16 -6.07
C VAL A 343 1.92 -31.99 -5.05
N VAL A 344 1.66 -33.08 -4.32
CA VAL A 344 0.81 -33.07 -3.12
C VAL A 344 1.59 -32.34 -2.02
N MET A 345 1.39 -31.03 -1.88
CA MET A 345 1.80 -30.32 -0.67
C MET A 345 0.80 -30.64 0.44
N LYS A 346 1.20 -31.52 1.37
CA LYS A 346 0.53 -31.68 2.66
C LYS A 346 0.81 -30.43 3.49
N MET A 347 -0.17 -29.53 3.55
CA MET A 347 -0.22 -28.45 4.53
C MET A 347 -0.51 -29.07 5.91
N SER A 348 0.50 -29.12 6.78
CA SER A 348 0.32 -29.44 8.20
C SER A 348 -0.13 -28.19 8.94
N THR A 349 -1.42 -28.08 9.23
CA THR A 349 -1.94 -27.09 10.19
C THR A 349 -1.67 -27.57 11.62
N PRO A 350 -1.00 -26.78 12.49
CA PRO A 350 -0.91 -27.11 13.91
C PRO A 350 -2.27 -26.89 14.57
N VAL A 351 -2.84 -27.96 15.10
CA VAL A 351 -4.05 -27.93 15.95
C VAL A 351 -3.66 -27.35 17.31
N THR A 352 -3.97 -26.08 17.55
CA THR A 352 -3.97 -25.48 18.89
C THR A 352 -5.10 -26.10 19.72
N LYS A 353 -4.74 -26.95 20.68
CA LYS A 353 -5.65 -27.49 21.69
C LYS A 353 -6.12 -26.35 22.60
N VAL A 354 -7.41 -26.08 22.59
CA VAL A 354 -8.07 -25.22 23.59
C VAL A 354 -8.25 -26.02 24.88
N PRO A 355 -7.87 -25.50 26.07
CA PRO A 355 -8.13 -26.17 27.33
C PRO A 355 -9.63 -26.10 27.67
N LYS A 356 -10.22 -27.26 28.01
CA LYS A 356 -11.56 -27.35 28.59
C LYS A 356 -11.55 -26.70 29.97
N ILE A 357 -12.27 -25.58 30.11
CA ILE A 357 -12.61 -25.01 31.40
C ILE A 357 -13.74 -25.87 31.98
N LEU A 358 -13.43 -26.64 33.02
CA LEU A 358 -14.41 -27.30 33.89
C LEU A 358 -14.97 -26.24 34.84
N TYR A 359 -16.23 -25.87 34.68
CA TYR A 359 -16.97 -25.17 35.73
C TYR A 359 -17.29 -26.17 36.85
N LYS A 360 -16.96 -25.78 38.08
CA LYS A 360 -17.42 -26.41 39.32
C LYS A 360 -18.78 -25.85 39.70
#